data_AF-A0A378IJ86-F1
#
_entry.id   AF-A0A378IJ86-F1
#
_cell.length_a   1.000
_cell.length_b   1.000
_cell.length_c   1.000
_cell.angle_alpha   90.00
_cell.angle_beta   90.00
_cell.angle_gamma   90.00
#
_symmetry.space_group_name_H-M   'P 1'
#
loop_
_entity.id
_entity.type
_entity.pdbx_description
1 polymer ?
#
loop_
_entity_poly.entity_id
_entity_poly.type
_entity_poly.pdbx_seq_one_letter_code
_entity_poly.pdbx_strand_id
1 'polypeptide(L)'
;MTKPKKIVVFDIDGPINHHCGGGDNGEHCNEYNFLPGKDRKQHFPNSSDQTDFFVSNLSYLKLTLEILSKNGIQPVIGSQRIHMLDERYKPVKEAMYNGLNHFFGKNRSYLKEDIAKEIGGELVGLDSNSSKNEILEKYKNKYELKPQDVILIDDNRGYEKPAKASQYKFVFAPRRAQINSVEDNAYLYETLFMTIPAKDIYNSVEKSSASNKEKCDFKKQLLTHQLFHLSKVTKDQLELLKEKELPSNSIDMKPKDTAARQTLQVLQHLIVDNKWELGYFGGVRIRDENTGARNIIPKGMYEILKEIEKAQKGHTTWSNALTVVQNKIAASADRKDHGFFNKRGETTQAFYDKTRQMLQELRDQESKEKVPELSSPVS
;
A
#
# COMPACT_ATOMS: atom_id res chain seq x y z
N MET A 1 11.99 4.94 -22.85
CA MET A 1 11.30 4.37 -21.68
C MET A 1 9.83 4.68 -21.80
N THR A 2 8.94 3.76 -21.46
CA THR A 2 7.49 4.04 -21.38
C THR A 2 7.23 5.03 -20.26
N LYS A 3 6.45 6.08 -20.52
CA LYS A 3 6.03 7.05 -19.49
C LYS A 3 5.28 6.30 -18.36
N PRO A 4 5.55 6.62 -17.08
CA PRO A 4 4.84 5.98 -15.98
C PRO A 4 3.38 6.39 -15.97
N LYS A 5 2.50 5.51 -15.47
CA LYS A 5 1.06 5.82 -15.34
C LYS A 5 0.75 6.66 -14.11
N LYS A 6 1.53 6.46 -13.04
CA LYS A 6 1.50 7.22 -11.79
C LYS A 6 2.91 7.33 -11.26
N ILE A 7 3.15 8.30 -10.38
CA ILE A 7 4.39 8.40 -9.62
C ILE A 7 4.11 8.39 -8.12
N VAL A 8 5.09 7.87 -7.39
CA VAL A 8 5.10 7.92 -5.93
C VAL A 8 6.34 8.70 -5.52
N VAL A 9 6.11 9.87 -4.92
CA VAL A 9 7.12 10.84 -4.53
C VAL A 9 7.45 10.59 -3.06
N PHE A 10 8.60 9.98 -2.78
CA PHE A 10 9.03 9.64 -1.44
C PHE A 10 9.84 10.78 -0.82
N ASP A 11 9.42 11.31 0.32
CA ASP A 11 10.40 11.95 1.18
C ASP A 11 11.48 10.94 1.60
N ILE A 12 12.65 11.48 1.89
CA ILE A 12 13.81 10.70 2.31
C ILE A 12 13.82 10.60 3.82
N ASP A 13 13.83 11.72 4.53
CA ASP A 13 13.90 11.73 5.99
C ASP A 13 12.55 11.30 6.56
N GLY A 14 12.54 10.26 7.40
CA GLY A 14 11.30 9.62 7.85
C GLY A 14 10.93 8.41 6.99
N PRO A 15 10.30 8.55 5.80
CA PRO A 15 9.80 7.38 5.06
C PRO A 15 10.88 6.39 4.61
N ILE A 16 12.13 6.82 4.39
CA ILE A 16 13.24 5.96 3.94
C ILE A 16 14.40 6.00 4.94
N ASN A 17 14.98 7.18 5.14
CA ASN A 17 16.05 7.48 6.07
C ASN A 17 15.46 7.78 7.45
N HIS A 18 15.35 6.74 8.29
CA HIS A 18 14.76 6.87 9.62
C HIS A 18 15.73 6.39 10.68
N HIS A 19 16.22 7.33 11.49
CA HIS A 19 17.04 7.01 12.65
C HIS A 19 16.14 6.83 13.87
N CYS A 20 16.12 5.63 14.44
CA CYS A 20 15.54 5.42 15.76
C CYS A 20 16.61 5.74 16.81
N GLY A 21 16.63 6.98 17.31
CA GLY A 21 17.50 7.39 18.41
C GLY A 21 16.71 8.09 19.52
N GLY A 22 16.70 7.52 20.73
CA GLY A 22 16.52 8.28 21.98
C GLY A 22 15.19 8.18 22.74
N GLY A 23 14.60 6.99 22.89
CA GLY A 23 13.65 6.70 23.98
C GLY A 23 14.20 5.58 24.84
N ASP A 24 14.16 5.73 26.17
CA ASP A 24 14.85 4.88 27.15
C ASP A 24 14.77 3.38 26.82
N ASN A 25 15.95 2.74 26.84
CA ASN A 25 16.27 1.35 26.47
C ASN A 25 16.72 1.21 25.00
N GLY A 26 17.98 1.57 24.76
CA GLY A 26 18.73 1.34 23.51
C GLY A 26 18.97 -0.14 23.14
N GLU A 27 17.99 -1.01 23.38
CA GLU A 27 18.08 -2.45 23.09
C GLU A 27 17.70 -2.82 21.65
N HIS A 28 17.12 -1.89 20.86
CA HIS A 28 16.71 -2.16 19.48
C HIS A 28 17.67 -1.63 18.40
N CYS A 29 18.84 -1.12 18.78
CA CYS A 29 19.75 -0.46 17.83
C CYS A 29 20.62 -1.38 16.97
N ASN A 30 20.57 -2.70 17.20
CA ASN A 30 21.52 -3.65 16.60
C ASN A 30 21.04 -4.29 15.28
N GLU A 31 19.85 -3.95 14.77
CA GLU A 31 19.26 -4.57 13.57
C GLU A 31 19.10 -3.62 12.36
N TYR A 32 19.78 -2.46 12.36
CA TYR A 32 19.64 -1.50 11.28
C TYR A 32 20.58 -1.74 10.09
N ASN A 33 20.03 -1.54 8.89
CA ASN A 33 20.85 -1.33 7.70
C ASN A 33 21.39 0.10 7.76
N PHE A 34 22.64 0.23 8.18
CA PHE A 34 23.30 1.50 8.47
C PHE A 34 24.48 1.73 7.52
N LEU A 35 24.53 2.93 6.93
CA LEU A 35 25.69 3.41 6.19
C LEU A 35 26.22 4.65 6.91
N PRO A 36 27.44 4.59 7.48
CA PRO A 36 28.04 5.75 8.13
C PRO A 36 28.40 6.84 7.13
N GLY A 37 28.30 8.09 7.57
CA GLY A 37 28.84 9.25 6.86
C GLY A 37 30.35 9.10 6.59
N LYS A 38 30.81 9.59 5.43
CA LYS A 38 32.22 9.44 5.00
C LYS A 38 33.24 10.08 5.96
N ASP A 39 32.84 11.14 6.67
CA ASP A 39 33.72 11.93 7.54
C ASP A 39 33.40 11.75 9.04
N ARG A 40 32.72 10.65 9.38
CA ARG A 40 32.27 10.36 10.75
C ARG A 40 33.48 10.23 11.68
N LYS A 41 33.66 11.20 12.60
CA LYS A 41 34.82 11.29 13.50
C LYS A 41 34.84 10.24 14.62
N GLN A 42 33.76 9.48 14.86
CA GLN A 42 33.69 8.45 15.91
C GLN A 42 32.90 7.20 15.47
N HIS A 43 33.31 6.03 15.97
CA HIS A 43 32.72 4.71 15.67
C HIS A 43 31.42 4.38 16.44
N PHE A 44 30.80 5.32 17.17
CA PHE A 44 29.64 5.02 18.02
C PHE A 44 28.31 5.54 17.45
N PRO A 45 27.21 4.75 17.49
CA PRO A 45 25.89 5.06 16.90
C PRO A 45 25.08 6.14 17.62
N ASN A 46 25.63 6.81 18.65
CA ASN A 46 24.85 7.69 19.55
C ASN A 46 24.90 9.19 19.20
N SER A 47 25.52 9.58 18.09
CA SER A 47 25.43 10.94 17.54
C SER A 47 24.72 10.90 16.20
N SER A 48 23.62 11.64 16.06
CA SER A 48 22.87 11.81 14.81
C SER A 48 23.66 12.68 13.83
N ASP A 49 24.72 12.12 13.25
CA ASP A 49 25.41 12.73 12.12
C ASP A 49 24.40 12.86 10.97
N GLN A 50 24.20 14.07 10.46
CA GLN A 50 23.25 14.32 9.38
C GLN A 50 23.65 13.63 8.05
N THR A 51 24.88 13.13 7.98
CA THR A 51 25.41 12.34 6.86
C THR A 51 25.31 10.83 7.08
N ASP A 52 24.83 10.36 8.23
CA ASP A 52 24.47 8.96 8.44
C ASP A 52 23.17 8.62 7.71
N PHE A 53 23.06 7.38 7.20
CA PHE A 53 21.87 6.91 6.48
C PHE A 53 21.38 5.56 7.01
N PHE A 54 20.12 5.52 7.44
CA PHE A 54 19.50 4.36 8.09
C PHE A 54 18.27 3.89 7.34
N VAL A 55 18.22 2.60 6.98
CA VAL A 55 17.03 1.98 6.39
C VAL A 55 16.54 0.82 7.27
N SER A 56 15.68 1.14 8.24
CA SER A 56 15.23 0.20 9.26
C SER A 56 14.32 -0.92 8.73
N ASN A 57 13.55 -0.66 7.68
CA ASN A 57 12.62 -1.62 7.06
C ASN A 57 13.06 -2.04 5.63
N LEU A 58 14.36 -2.21 5.41
CA LEU A 58 14.97 -2.38 4.08
C LEU A 58 14.28 -3.40 3.17
N SER A 59 14.05 -4.63 3.64
CA SER A 59 13.44 -5.68 2.79
C SER A 59 12.03 -5.30 2.34
N TYR A 60 11.23 -4.66 3.19
CA TYR A 60 9.87 -4.22 2.89
C TYR A 60 9.86 -3.05 1.91
N LEU A 61 10.68 -2.04 2.18
CA LEU A 61 10.81 -0.87 1.33
C LEU A 61 11.33 -1.26 -0.06
N LYS A 62 12.39 -2.07 -0.13
CA LYS A 62 12.96 -2.55 -1.39
C LYS A 62 11.94 -3.32 -2.22
N LEU A 63 11.23 -4.28 -1.61
CA LEU A 63 10.22 -5.07 -2.30
C LEU A 63 9.07 -4.18 -2.80
N THR A 64 8.65 -3.18 -2.01
CA THR A 64 7.62 -2.21 -2.41
C THR A 64 8.06 -1.38 -3.62
N LEU A 65 9.28 -0.82 -3.61
CA LEU A 65 9.82 -0.03 -4.72
C LEU A 65 9.93 -0.86 -6.01
N GLU A 66 10.34 -2.13 -5.90
CA GLU A 66 10.38 -3.06 -7.03
C GLU A 66 8.99 -3.39 -7.59
N ILE A 67 8.01 -3.63 -6.71
CA ILE A 67 6.63 -3.91 -7.12
C ILE A 67 6.04 -2.69 -7.85
N LEU A 68 6.20 -1.49 -7.31
CA LEU A 68 5.77 -0.25 -7.95
C LEU A 68 6.36 -0.13 -9.36
N SER A 69 7.69 -0.23 -9.46
CA SER A 69 8.41 -0.07 -10.72
C SER A 69 8.00 -1.11 -11.77
N LYS A 70 7.87 -2.39 -11.39
CA LYS A 70 7.43 -3.48 -12.29
C LYS A 70 6.00 -3.32 -12.80
N ASN A 71 5.16 -2.57 -12.09
CA ASN A 71 3.77 -2.30 -12.47
C ASN A 71 3.60 -0.93 -13.17
N GLY A 72 4.69 -0.31 -13.64
CA GLY A 72 4.64 0.95 -14.40
C GLY A 72 4.33 2.17 -13.54
N ILE A 73 4.49 2.06 -12.22
CA ILE A 73 4.42 3.17 -11.26
C ILE A 73 5.85 3.57 -10.94
N GLN A 74 6.20 4.86 -11.02
CA GLN A 74 7.59 5.31 -10.86
C GLN A 74 7.81 5.90 -9.46
N PRO A 75 8.59 5.25 -8.57
CA PRO A 75 9.04 5.89 -7.35
C PRO A 75 10.13 6.93 -7.67
N VAL A 76 9.98 8.12 -7.11
CA VAL A 76 10.90 9.26 -7.28
C VAL A 76 11.20 9.93 -5.93
N ILE A 77 12.26 10.74 -5.88
CA ILE A 77 12.73 11.40 -4.65
C ILE A 77 12.02 12.75 -4.49
N GLY A 78 11.36 12.96 -3.35
CA GLY A 78 10.58 14.14 -2.98
C GLY A 78 11.14 14.96 -1.81
N SER A 79 12.40 14.77 -1.46
CA SER A 79 13.02 15.47 -0.33
C SER A 79 13.44 16.89 -0.71
N GLN A 80 13.34 17.83 0.24
CA GLN A 80 13.85 19.19 0.10
C GLN A 80 15.37 19.20 -0.19
N ARG A 81 16.10 18.16 0.27
CA ARG A 81 17.54 17.95 0.02
C ARG A 81 17.92 18.05 -1.46
N ILE A 82 16.99 17.80 -2.39
CA ILE A 82 17.30 17.82 -3.83
C ILE A 82 17.59 19.22 -4.38
N HIS A 83 17.09 20.29 -3.75
CA HIS A 83 17.23 21.68 -4.24
C HIS A 83 17.84 22.65 -3.22
N MET A 84 18.30 22.17 -2.06
CA MET A 84 19.08 22.98 -1.13
C MET A 84 20.40 23.43 -1.78
N LEU A 85 20.68 24.73 -1.72
CA LEU A 85 21.84 25.39 -2.34
C LEU A 85 23.04 25.58 -1.42
N ASP A 86 22.80 25.58 -0.11
CA ASP A 86 23.85 25.91 0.85
C ASP A 86 24.89 24.78 0.89
N GLU A 87 26.16 25.14 0.63
CA GLU A 87 27.31 24.23 0.58
C GLU A 87 27.41 23.35 1.84
N ARG A 88 26.88 23.81 2.99
CA ARG A 88 26.80 23.01 4.22
C ARG A 88 25.94 21.73 4.05
N TYR A 89 24.99 21.71 3.12
CA TYR A 89 24.13 20.56 2.83
C TYR A 89 24.66 19.66 1.72
N LYS A 90 25.74 20.03 1.04
CA LYS A 90 26.35 19.19 0.01
C LYS A 90 26.74 17.80 0.54
N PRO A 91 27.39 17.65 1.71
CA PRO A 91 27.68 16.33 2.29
C PRO A 91 26.41 15.53 2.61
N VAL A 92 25.35 16.20 3.08
CA VAL A 92 24.05 15.59 3.43
C VAL A 92 23.32 15.07 2.18
N LYS A 93 23.39 15.82 1.08
CA LYS A 93 22.84 15.43 -0.23
C LYS A 93 23.63 14.27 -0.84
N GLU A 94 24.95 14.31 -0.77
CA GLU A 94 25.81 13.21 -1.21
C GLU A 94 25.58 11.93 -0.40
N ALA A 95 25.45 12.04 0.93
CA ALA A 95 25.12 10.94 1.81
C ALA A 95 23.79 10.27 1.44
N MET A 96 22.75 11.06 1.14
CA MET A 96 21.46 10.55 0.66
C MET A 96 21.63 9.69 -0.60
N TYR A 97 22.28 10.21 -1.64
CA TYR A 97 22.45 9.46 -2.89
C TYR A 97 23.34 8.22 -2.70
N ASN A 98 24.40 8.32 -1.90
CA ASN A 98 25.27 7.20 -1.57
C ASN A 98 24.53 6.11 -0.79
N GLY A 99 23.71 6.48 0.19
CA GLY A 99 22.85 5.57 0.95
C GLY A 99 21.87 4.83 0.05
N LEU A 100 21.16 5.55 -0.81
CA LEU A 100 20.26 4.93 -1.79
C LEU A 100 21.00 3.97 -2.74
N ASN A 101 22.18 4.37 -3.22
CA ASN A 101 23.03 3.54 -4.08
C ASN A 101 23.54 2.29 -3.38
N HIS A 102 23.87 2.38 -2.09
CA HIS A 102 24.36 1.27 -1.27
C HIS A 102 23.25 0.24 -1.02
N PHE A 103 22.09 0.67 -0.52
CA PHE A 103 21.01 -0.24 -0.10
C PHE A 103 20.16 -0.79 -1.26
N PHE A 104 19.95 0.00 -2.31
CA PHE A 104 19.07 -0.36 -3.42
C PHE A 104 19.82 -0.61 -4.75
N GLY A 105 21.14 -0.41 -4.76
CA GLY A 105 21.98 -0.56 -5.95
C GLY A 105 21.98 0.67 -6.86
N LYS A 106 23.08 0.88 -7.58
CA LYS A 106 23.28 2.03 -8.49
C LYS A 106 22.41 2.00 -9.74
N ASN A 107 22.10 0.81 -10.26
CA ASN A 107 21.37 0.60 -11.52
C ASN A 107 19.86 0.40 -11.31
N ARG A 108 19.31 0.82 -10.17
CA ARG A 108 17.89 0.71 -9.86
C ARG A 108 17.03 1.54 -10.83
N SER A 109 15.83 1.06 -11.13
CA SER A 109 14.86 1.76 -11.98
C SER A 109 14.09 2.85 -11.24
N TYR A 110 14.20 2.92 -9.91
CA TYR A 110 13.45 3.80 -9.02
C TYR A 110 14.36 4.71 -8.20
N LEU A 111 13.83 5.83 -7.67
CA LEU A 111 14.58 6.79 -6.85
C LEU A 111 15.91 7.22 -7.50
N LYS A 112 15.86 7.55 -8.80
CA LYS A 112 17.07 7.84 -9.57
C LYS A 112 17.61 9.23 -9.27
N GLU A 113 18.93 9.31 -9.12
CA GLU A 113 19.65 10.53 -8.77
C GLU A 113 19.64 11.57 -9.89
N ASP A 114 19.80 11.15 -11.14
CA ASP A 114 19.79 12.02 -12.32
C ASP A 114 18.47 12.79 -12.44
N ILE A 115 17.35 12.08 -12.30
CA ILE A 115 16.01 12.67 -12.31
C ILE A 115 15.83 13.65 -11.14
N ALA A 116 16.26 13.26 -9.93
CA ALA A 116 16.14 14.12 -8.75
C ALA A 116 17.01 15.38 -8.85
N LYS A 117 18.20 15.28 -9.45
CA LYS A 117 19.09 16.42 -9.71
C LYS A 117 18.52 17.38 -10.75
N GLU A 118 17.91 16.85 -11.81
CA GLU A 118 17.22 17.65 -12.82
C GLU A 118 16.09 18.47 -12.19
N ILE A 119 15.17 17.82 -11.49
CA ILE A 119 14.05 18.47 -10.79
C ILE A 119 14.56 19.47 -9.75
N GLY A 120 15.58 19.07 -8.97
CA GLY A 120 16.16 19.94 -7.94
C GLY A 120 16.84 21.18 -8.49
N GLY A 121 17.45 21.10 -9.68
CA GLY A 121 18.06 22.24 -10.37
C GLY A 121 17.05 23.31 -10.79
N GLU A 122 15.82 22.90 -11.11
CA GLU A 122 14.72 23.82 -11.46
C GLU A 122 14.05 24.49 -10.25
N LEU A 123 14.31 23.98 -9.04
CA LEU A 123 13.69 24.43 -7.78
C LEU A 123 14.65 25.26 -6.91
N VAL A 124 15.83 25.57 -7.45
CA VAL A 124 16.87 26.35 -6.81
C VAL A 124 16.31 27.70 -6.33
N GLY A 125 16.43 27.94 -5.01
CA GLY A 125 16.00 29.21 -4.38
C GLY A 125 14.53 29.26 -3.93
N LEU A 126 13.75 28.19 -4.14
CA LEU A 126 12.39 28.10 -3.61
C LEU A 126 12.37 27.53 -2.20
N ASP A 127 11.56 28.12 -1.32
CA ASP A 127 11.28 27.58 0.02
C ASP A 127 10.17 26.53 -0.06
N SER A 128 10.52 25.28 0.21
CA SER A 128 9.58 24.14 0.25
C SER A 128 9.28 23.67 1.68
N ASN A 129 9.64 24.46 2.70
CA ASN A 129 9.42 24.09 4.10
C ASN A 129 7.93 24.03 4.46
N SER A 130 7.11 24.90 3.85
CA SER A 130 5.65 24.96 4.10
C SER A 130 4.83 24.06 3.17
N SER A 131 5.38 23.67 2.01
CA SER A 131 4.71 22.83 1.02
C SER A 131 5.72 22.18 0.07
N LYS A 132 5.46 20.93 -0.30
CA LYS A 132 6.20 20.21 -1.36
C LYS A 132 5.54 20.31 -2.74
N ASN A 133 4.46 21.08 -2.89
CA ASN A 133 3.68 21.12 -4.13
C ASN A 133 4.50 21.53 -5.35
N GLU A 134 5.50 22.40 -5.21
CA GLU A 134 6.40 22.74 -6.32
C GLU A 134 7.20 21.52 -6.80
N ILE A 135 7.69 20.68 -5.88
CA ILE A 135 8.35 19.40 -6.22
C ILE A 135 7.36 18.48 -6.95
N LEU A 136 6.14 18.35 -6.43
CA LEU A 136 5.10 17.51 -7.02
C LEU A 136 4.72 18.00 -8.43
N GLU A 137 4.58 19.31 -8.62
CA GLU A 137 4.23 19.95 -9.88
C GLU A 137 5.32 19.73 -10.94
N LYS A 138 6.60 19.86 -10.57
CA LYS A 138 7.72 19.56 -11.48
C LYS A 138 7.72 18.12 -11.96
N TYR A 139 7.53 17.17 -11.05
CA TYR A 139 7.42 15.77 -11.45
C TYR A 139 6.18 15.48 -12.29
N LYS A 140 5.03 16.05 -11.91
CA LYS A 140 3.78 15.95 -12.66
C LYS A 140 3.99 16.40 -14.11
N ASN A 141 4.61 17.56 -14.31
CA ASN A 141 4.86 18.13 -15.63
C ASN A 141 5.89 17.31 -16.42
N LYS A 142 6.98 16.85 -15.78
CA LYS A 142 7.99 15.98 -16.42
C LYS A 142 7.39 14.70 -16.99
N TYR A 143 6.40 14.12 -16.30
CA TYR A 143 5.76 12.87 -16.72
C TYR A 143 4.40 13.05 -17.40
N GLU A 144 3.95 14.29 -17.61
CA GLU A 144 2.64 14.64 -18.18
C GLU A 144 1.47 13.95 -17.46
N LEU A 145 1.52 13.95 -16.12
CA LEU A 145 0.53 13.30 -15.26
C LEU A 145 -0.58 14.27 -14.83
N LYS A 146 -1.70 13.70 -14.37
CA LYS A 146 -2.71 14.48 -13.66
C LYS A 146 -2.36 14.53 -12.16
N PRO A 147 -2.82 15.54 -11.40
CA PRO A 147 -2.51 15.62 -9.97
C PRO A 147 -2.88 14.34 -9.18
N GLN A 148 -4.01 13.72 -9.48
CA GLN A 148 -4.44 12.48 -8.82
C GLN A 148 -3.54 11.26 -9.07
N ASP A 149 -2.63 11.34 -10.06
CA ASP A 149 -1.66 10.31 -10.41
C ASP A 149 -0.29 10.54 -9.73
N VAL A 150 -0.19 11.56 -8.87
CA VAL A 150 0.99 11.89 -8.08
C VAL A 150 0.67 11.70 -6.60
N ILE A 151 1.43 10.82 -5.95
CA ILE A 151 1.25 10.46 -4.54
C ILE A 151 2.48 10.89 -3.75
N LEU A 152 2.32 11.79 -2.78
CA LEU A 152 3.36 12.17 -1.83
C LEU A 152 3.34 11.23 -0.63
N ILE A 153 4.50 10.67 -0.27
CA ILE A 153 4.73 9.95 0.98
C ILE A 153 5.63 10.80 1.86
N ASP A 154 5.17 11.13 3.06
CA ASP A 154 5.89 12.01 3.97
C ASP A 154 5.56 11.71 5.44
N ASP A 155 6.52 11.91 6.33
CA ASP A 155 6.35 11.75 7.78
C ASP A 155 5.86 13.03 8.46
N ASN A 156 5.83 14.16 7.75
CA ASN A 156 5.28 15.42 8.20
C ASN A 156 3.84 15.63 7.69
N ARG A 157 2.88 15.51 8.62
CA ARG A 157 1.45 15.72 8.33
C ARG A 157 1.12 17.14 7.84
N GLY A 158 2.00 18.12 8.08
CA GLY A 158 1.85 19.49 7.59
C GLY A 158 1.72 19.58 6.07
N TYR A 159 2.28 18.63 5.32
CA TYR A 159 2.20 18.60 3.86
C TYR A 159 0.91 17.98 3.31
N GLU A 160 0.10 17.33 4.15
CA GLU A 160 -1.13 16.65 3.72
C GLU A 160 -2.16 17.64 3.15
N LYS A 161 -2.46 18.70 3.89
CA LYS A 161 -3.44 19.72 3.51
C LYS A 161 -3.07 20.43 2.20
N PRO A 162 -1.85 20.99 2.03
CA PRO A 162 -1.48 21.63 0.77
C PRO A 162 -1.44 20.65 -0.40
N ALA A 163 -0.96 19.41 -0.22
CA ALA A 163 -0.98 18.41 -1.28
C ALA A 163 -2.41 18.12 -1.77
N LYS A 164 -3.32 17.83 -0.83
CA LYS A 164 -4.74 17.54 -1.14
C LYS A 164 -5.47 18.74 -1.74
N ALA A 165 -5.16 19.96 -1.31
CA ALA A 165 -5.73 21.18 -1.90
C ALA A 165 -5.37 21.33 -3.40
N SER A 166 -4.20 20.84 -3.80
CA SER A 166 -3.77 20.77 -5.20
C SER A 166 -4.12 19.44 -5.88
N GLN A 167 -5.07 18.67 -5.30
CA GLN A 167 -5.56 17.39 -5.82
C GLN A 167 -4.51 16.25 -5.87
N TYR A 168 -3.35 16.44 -5.25
CA TYR A 168 -2.38 15.37 -5.05
C TYR A 168 -2.86 14.38 -3.99
N LYS A 169 -2.47 13.11 -4.15
CA LYS A 169 -2.69 12.09 -3.12
C LYS A 169 -1.58 12.18 -2.07
N PHE A 170 -1.89 11.87 -0.82
CA PHE A 170 -0.94 11.92 0.30
C PHE A 170 -1.06 10.65 1.14
N VAL A 171 0.08 10.05 1.48
CA VAL A 171 0.20 8.91 2.39
C VAL A 171 1.12 9.30 3.54
N PHE A 172 0.59 9.22 4.75
CA PHE A 172 1.33 9.58 5.95
C PHE A 172 2.23 8.44 6.42
N ALA A 173 3.51 8.71 6.63
CA ALA A 173 4.52 7.73 7.02
C ALA A 173 5.19 8.11 8.35
N PRO A 174 4.47 8.03 9.50
CA PRO A 174 4.97 8.54 10.78
C PRO A 174 6.21 7.79 11.32
N ARG A 175 6.39 6.51 10.95
CA ARG A 175 7.48 5.63 11.41
C ARG A 175 7.71 5.64 12.94
N ARG A 176 6.63 5.63 13.72
CA ARG A 176 6.67 5.63 15.21
C ARG A 176 6.42 4.27 15.86
N ALA A 177 6.09 3.26 15.06
CA ALA A 177 5.78 1.93 15.55
C ALA A 177 7.05 1.08 15.69
N GLN A 178 6.91 -0.13 16.25
CA GLN A 178 8.01 -1.08 16.29
C GLN A 178 8.50 -1.38 14.87
N ILE A 179 9.82 -1.34 14.65
CA ILE A 179 10.43 -1.58 13.34
C ILE A 179 9.99 -2.91 12.78
N ASN A 180 9.75 -2.94 11.46
CA ASN A 180 9.27 -4.11 10.74
C ASN A 180 7.91 -4.64 11.24
N SER A 181 7.14 -3.88 12.03
CA SER A 181 5.74 -4.22 12.32
C SER A 181 4.81 -3.86 11.14
N VAL A 182 3.57 -4.33 11.21
CA VAL A 182 2.53 -3.98 10.23
C VAL A 182 2.28 -2.47 10.25
N GLU A 183 2.29 -1.87 11.43
CA GLU A 183 2.04 -0.46 11.68
C GLU A 183 3.20 0.41 11.15
N ASP A 184 4.46 -0.02 11.33
CA ASP A 184 5.63 0.69 10.79
C ASP A 184 5.64 0.69 9.26
N ASN A 185 5.25 -0.43 8.65
CA ASN A 185 5.22 -0.61 7.20
C ASN A 185 3.88 -0.20 6.55
N ALA A 186 2.90 0.28 7.31
CA ALA A 186 1.54 0.54 6.83
C ALA A 186 1.49 1.48 5.61
N TYR A 187 2.34 2.51 5.60
CA TYR A 187 2.44 3.48 4.49
C TYR A 187 2.87 2.81 3.16
N LEU A 188 3.70 1.77 3.21
CA LEU A 188 4.11 1.01 2.03
C LEU A 188 2.93 0.23 1.46
N TYR A 189 2.17 -0.45 2.33
CA TYR A 189 1.00 -1.23 1.94
C TYR A 189 -0.13 -0.36 1.40
N GLU A 190 -0.40 0.76 2.08
CA GLU A 190 -1.34 1.78 1.64
C GLU A 190 -0.99 2.27 0.23
N THR A 191 0.28 2.62 -0.01
CA THR A 191 0.76 3.06 -1.33
C THR A 191 0.52 1.99 -2.41
N LEU A 192 0.80 0.72 -2.11
CA LEU A 192 0.56 -0.37 -3.05
C LEU A 192 -0.92 -0.50 -3.39
N PHE A 193 -1.81 -0.54 -2.39
CA PHE A 193 -3.25 -0.66 -2.62
C PHE A 193 -3.88 0.58 -3.26
N MET A 194 -3.27 1.76 -3.14
CA MET A 194 -3.71 2.97 -3.83
C MET A 194 -3.27 3.04 -5.30
N THR A 195 -2.33 2.20 -5.73
CA THR A 195 -1.70 2.31 -7.06
C THR A 195 -1.86 1.07 -7.94
N ILE A 196 -1.94 -0.11 -7.34
CA ILE A 196 -1.89 -1.39 -8.05
C ILE A 196 -3.05 -2.28 -7.57
N PRO A 197 -3.76 -2.96 -8.50
CA PRO A 197 -4.75 -3.95 -8.10
C PRO A 197 -4.14 -5.05 -7.22
N ALA A 198 -4.86 -5.48 -6.18
CA ALA A 198 -4.38 -6.43 -5.18
C ALA A 198 -3.76 -7.68 -5.81
N LYS A 199 -4.43 -8.27 -6.80
CA LYS A 199 -3.95 -9.42 -7.58
C LYS A 199 -2.56 -9.18 -8.17
N ASP A 200 -2.33 -8.01 -8.75
CA ASP A 200 -1.07 -7.64 -9.40
C ASP A 200 0.04 -7.44 -8.35
N ILE A 201 -0.29 -6.93 -7.15
CA ILE A 201 0.65 -6.85 -6.00
C ILE A 201 1.11 -8.25 -5.59
N TYR A 202 0.18 -9.16 -5.27
CA TYR A 202 0.51 -10.51 -4.81
C TYR A 202 1.30 -11.30 -5.87
N ASN A 203 0.90 -11.18 -7.15
CA ASN A 203 1.65 -11.76 -8.27
C ASN A 203 3.07 -11.22 -8.35
N SER A 204 3.26 -9.92 -8.10
CA SER A 204 4.58 -9.28 -8.11
C SER A 204 5.46 -9.76 -6.95
N VAL A 205 4.88 -10.01 -5.76
CA VAL A 205 5.61 -10.61 -4.63
C VAL A 205 6.05 -12.03 -4.96
N GLU A 206 5.18 -12.86 -5.55
CA GLU A 206 5.56 -14.24 -5.93
C GLU A 206 6.71 -14.25 -6.95
N LYS A 207 6.68 -13.35 -7.93
CA LYS A 207 7.69 -13.20 -8.98
C LYS A 207 8.94 -12.41 -8.56
N SER A 208 9.01 -11.91 -7.32
CA SER A 208 10.18 -11.15 -6.85
C SER A 208 11.39 -12.07 -6.63
N SER A 209 12.59 -11.50 -6.59
CA SER A 209 13.83 -12.22 -6.27
C SER A 209 14.10 -12.32 -4.77
N ALA A 210 13.20 -11.79 -3.92
CA ALA A 210 13.34 -11.88 -2.46
C ALA A 210 13.30 -13.33 -1.99
N SER A 211 13.87 -13.59 -0.81
CA SER A 211 13.84 -14.93 -0.22
C SER A 211 12.41 -15.37 0.11
N ASN A 212 12.17 -16.68 0.20
CA ASN A 212 10.84 -17.20 0.58
C ASN A 212 10.39 -16.69 1.96
N LYS A 213 11.33 -16.50 2.90
CA LYS A 213 11.03 -15.93 4.22
C LYS A 213 10.51 -14.51 4.10
N GLU A 214 11.23 -13.63 3.39
CA GLU A 214 10.81 -12.24 3.16
C GLU A 214 9.48 -12.15 2.41
N LYS A 215 9.27 -12.97 1.37
CA LYS A 215 8.01 -13.03 0.63
C LYS A 215 6.84 -13.42 1.55
N CYS A 216 7.03 -14.41 2.41
CA CYS A 216 5.99 -14.86 3.34
C CYS A 216 5.66 -13.78 4.37
N ASP A 217 6.69 -13.14 4.95
CA ASP A 217 6.50 -12.11 5.98
C ASP A 217 5.85 -10.84 5.39
N PHE A 218 6.31 -10.39 4.22
CA PHE A 218 5.70 -9.28 3.48
C PHE A 218 4.22 -9.54 3.18
N LYS A 219 3.88 -10.73 2.65
CA LYS A 219 2.46 -11.08 2.38
C LYS A 219 1.63 -11.13 3.64
N LYS A 220 2.19 -11.63 4.74
CA LYS A 220 1.52 -11.67 6.04
C LYS A 220 1.16 -10.26 6.46
N GLN A 221 2.11 -9.33 6.46
CA GLN A 221 1.86 -7.95 6.88
C GLN A 221 0.94 -7.17 5.92
N LEU A 222 1.16 -7.30 4.61
CA LEU A 222 0.32 -6.68 3.57
C LEU A 222 -1.15 -7.07 3.77
N LEU A 223 -1.42 -8.34 4.06
CA LEU A 223 -2.78 -8.82 4.24
C LEU A 223 -3.35 -8.48 5.62
N THR A 224 -2.53 -8.47 6.66
CA THR A 224 -2.94 -7.93 7.97
C THR A 224 -3.38 -6.46 7.82
N HIS A 225 -2.60 -5.63 7.13
CA HIS A 225 -2.97 -4.25 6.81
C HIS A 225 -4.26 -4.18 5.99
N GLN A 226 -4.39 -5.00 4.93
CA GLN A 226 -5.60 -5.05 4.11
C GLN A 226 -6.85 -5.38 4.94
N LEU A 227 -6.77 -6.32 5.87
CA LEU A 227 -7.89 -6.71 6.72
C LEU A 227 -8.25 -5.61 7.72
N PHE A 228 -7.25 -4.94 8.32
CA PHE A 228 -7.50 -3.86 9.28
C PHE A 228 -8.03 -2.58 8.61
N HIS A 229 -7.68 -2.34 7.35
CA HIS A 229 -8.08 -1.14 6.60
C HIS A 229 -9.02 -1.47 5.43
N LEU A 230 -9.79 -2.54 5.55
CA LEU A 230 -10.48 -3.16 4.42
C LEU A 230 -11.46 -2.23 3.71
N SER A 231 -12.19 -1.38 4.44
CA SER A 231 -13.08 -0.37 3.84
C SER A 231 -12.31 0.61 2.94
N LYS A 232 -11.20 1.16 3.45
CA LYS A 232 -10.32 2.07 2.71
C LYS A 232 -9.67 1.38 1.51
N VAL A 233 -9.06 0.22 1.73
CA VAL A 233 -8.43 -0.57 0.66
C VAL A 233 -9.45 -0.94 -0.41
N THR A 234 -10.67 -1.33 -0.03
CA THR A 234 -11.74 -1.61 -0.99
C THR A 234 -12.01 -0.38 -1.85
N LYS A 235 -12.25 0.79 -1.24
CA LYS A 235 -12.48 2.05 -1.96
C LYS A 235 -11.34 2.37 -2.95
N ASP A 236 -10.09 2.31 -2.49
CA ASP A 236 -8.91 2.57 -3.32
C ASP A 236 -8.84 1.60 -4.52
N GLN A 237 -9.16 0.32 -4.29
CA GLN A 237 -9.21 -0.69 -5.34
C GLN A 237 -10.37 -0.48 -6.32
N LEU A 238 -11.51 0.07 -5.88
CA LEU A 238 -12.63 0.43 -6.79
C LEU A 238 -12.20 1.54 -7.75
N GLU A 239 -11.50 2.57 -7.25
CA GLU A 239 -11.01 3.69 -8.04
C GLU A 239 -10.06 3.20 -9.15
N LEU A 240 -9.08 2.35 -8.81
CA LEU A 240 -8.14 1.78 -9.77
C LEU A 240 -8.81 0.96 -10.88
N LEU A 241 -9.88 0.25 -10.58
CA LEU A 241 -10.61 -0.53 -11.57
C LEU A 241 -11.45 0.35 -12.50
N LYS A 242 -12.06 1.44 -11.98
CA LYS A 242 -12.76 2.43 -12.81
C LYS A 242 -11.81 3.10 -13.81
N GLU A 243 -10.56 3.34 -13.42
CA GLU A 243 -9.53 3.87 -14.32
C GLU A 243 -9.11 2.85 -15.41
N LYS A 244 -9.17 1.54 -15.13
CA LYS A 244 -8.84 0.46 -16.09
C LYS A 244 -9.99 0.09 -17.04
N GLU A 245 -11.26 0.24 -16.65
CA GLU A 245 -12.44 -0.17 -17.44
C GLU A 245 -12.92 0.88 -18.49
N LEU A 246 -12.09 1.86 -18.86
CA LEU A 246 -12.31 2.68 -20.06
C LEU A 246 -11.37 2.21 -21.17
N PRO A 247 -11.80 1.18 -21.94
CA PRO A 247 -12.47 1.49 -23.21
C PRO A 247 -13.73 0.64 -23.50
N SER A 248 -14.78 1.31 -23.97
CA SER A 248 -15.85 0.87 -24.90
C SER A 248 -16.26 -0.62 -24.95
N ASN A 249 -17.55 -0.89 -24.69
CA ASN A 249 -18.36 -2.08 -25.03
C ASN A 249 -18.56 -3.20 -24.00
N SER A 250 -18.60 -2.91 -22.69
CA SER A 250 -19.25 -3.82 -21.74
C SER A 250 -20.60 -3.25 -21.30
N ILE A 251 -21.65 -4.01 -21.59
CA ILE A 251 -23.05 -3.90 -21.16
C ILE A 251 -23.19 -3.06 -19.87
N ASP A 252 -24.04 -2.02 -19.92
CA ASP A 252 -24.48 -1.18 -18.79
C ASP A 252 -24.70 -1.99 -17.50
N MET A 253 -23.65 -2.21 -16.72
CA MET A 253 -23.77 -2.72 -15.37
C MET A 253 -24.16 -1.53 -14.49
N LYS A 254 -25.33 -1.63 -13.87
CA LYS A 254 -25.81 -0.62 -12.93
C LYS A 254 -24.73 -0.38 -11.85
N PRO A 255 -24.50 0.85 -11.37
CA PRO A 255 -23.45 1.17 -10.39
C PRO A 255 -23.42 0.25 -9.16
N LYS A 256 -24.60 -0.22 -8.73
CA LYS A 256 -24.77 -1.18 -7.63
C LYS A 256 -24.15 -2.56 -7.91
N ASP A 257 -24.23 -3.06 -9.14
CA ASP A 257 -23.63 -4.35 -9.51
C ASP A 257 -22.12 -4.23 -9.68
N THR A 258 -21.59 -3.08 -10.08
CA THR A 258 -20.14 -2.82 -10.13
C THR A 258 -19.52 -2.83 -8.74
N ALA A 259 -20.11 -2.10 -7.79
CA ALA A 259 -19.65 -2.11 -6.40
C ALA A 259 -19.71 -3.53 -5.79
N ALA A 260 -20.82 -4.24 -6.02
CA ALA A 260 -20.99 -5.60 -5.53
C ALA A 260 -19.97 -6.59 -6.12
N ARG A 261 -19.67 -6.47 -7.41
CA ARG A 261 -18.63 -7.26 -8.09
C ARG A 261 -17.29 -7.11 -7.41
N GLN A 262 -16.92 -5.87 -7.11
CA GLN A 262 -15.62 -5.54 -6.56
C GLN A 262 -15.48 -6.02 -5.11
N THR A 263 -16.49 -5.79 -4.26
CA THR A 263 -16.51 -6.34 -2.89
C THR A 263 -16.35 -7.86 -2.91
N LEU A 264 -17.07 -8.55 -3.80
CA LEU A 264 -16.96 -10.00 -3.94
C LEU A 264 -15.57 -10.44 -4.43
N GLN A 265 -14.95 -9.74 -5.38
CA GLN A 265 -13.59 -10.04 -5.82
C GLN A 265 -12.56 -9.88 -4.70
N VAL A 266 -12.69 -8.84 -3.86
CA VAL A 266 -11.83 -8.67 -2.67
C VAL A 266 -12.01 -9.86 -1.73
N LEU A 267 -13.25 -10.27 -1.42
CA LEU A 267 -13.53 -11.43 -0.58
C LEU A 267 -12.95 -12.73 -1.15
N GLN A 268 -13.06 -12.94 -2.46
CA GLN A 268 -12.43 -14.07 -3.15
C GLN A 268 -10.93 -14.10 -2.90
N HIS A 269 -10.25 -12.96 -3.06
CA HIS A 269 -8.82 -12.84 -2.79
C HIS A 269 -8.49 -13.13 -1.32
N LEU A 270 -9.21 -12.55 -0.37
CA LEU A 270 -8.99 -12.80 1.05
C LEU A 270 -9.10 -14.30 1.39
N ILE A 271 -10.08 -15.01 0.82
CA ILE A 271 -10.29 -16.44 1.08
C ILE A 271 -9.15 -17.28 0.47
N VAL A 272 -8.79 -17.02 -0.79
CA VAL A 272 -7.81 -17.80 -1.54
C VAL A 272 -6.38 -17.52 -1.03
N ASP A 273 -6.05 -16.30 -0.66
CA ASP A 273 -4.69 -15.91 -0.27
C ASP A 273 -4.39 -16.18 1.21
N ASN A 274 -5.42 -16.42 2.03
CA ASN A 274 -5.25 -16.76 3.45
C ASN A 274 -4.50 -18.08 3.73
N LYS A 275 -4.34 -18.96 2.73
CA LYS A 275 -3.63 -20.26 2.83
C LYS A 275 -3.88 -20.96 4.18
N TRP A 276 -5.05 -21.58 4.32
CA TRP A 276 -5.55 -22.09 5.60
C TRP A 276 -4.81 -23.35 6.07
N GLU A 277 -4.48 -23.45 7.35
CA GLU A 277 -3.89 -24.65 7.95
C GLU A 277 -4.99 -25.59 8.41
N LEU A 278 -5.61 -26.21 7.41
CA LEU A 278 -6.62 -27.22 7.61
C LEU A 278 -5.90 -28.55 7.57
N GLY A 279 -5.92 -29.29 8.69
CA GLY A 279 -5.53 -30.71 8.68
C GLY A 279 -6.28 -31.47 7.58
N TYR A 280 -5.85 -32.71 7.29
CA TYR A 280 -6.25 -33.49 6.11
C TYR A 280 -7.77 -33.62 5.85
N PHE A 281 -8.61 -33.35 6.86
CA PHE A 281 -10.07 -33.47 6.84
C PHE A 281 -10.85 -32.15 6.99
N GLY A 282 -10.19 -30.99 7.10
CA GLY A 282 -10.83 -29.72 7.51
C GLY A 282 -11.37 -28.82 6.39
N GLY A 283 -11.13 -29.12 5.11
CA GLY A 283 -11.41 -28.16 4.03
C GLY A 283 -11.58 -28.74 2.64
N VAL A 284 -11.77 -27.84 1.68
CA VAL A 284 -11.92 -28.14 0.24
C VAL A 284 -10.64 -27.76 -0.48
N ARG A 285 -10.11 -28.69 -1.28
CA ARG A 285 -8.96 -28.45 -2.15
C ARG A 285 -9.42 -27.64 -3.35
N ILE A 286 -8.85 -26.45 -3.51
CA ILE A 286 -9.02 -25.60 -4.68
C ILE A 286 -7.68 -25.44 -5.41
N ARG A 287 -7.75 -25.15 -6.70
CA ARG A 287 -6.61 -24.68 -7.47
C ARG A 287 -6.85 -23.21 -7.78
N ASP A 288 -5.92 -22.35 -7.39
CA ASP A 288 -5.94 -20.96 -7.82
C ASP A 288 -5.72 -20.92 -9.33
N GLU A 289 -6.69 -20.36 -10.06
CA GLU A 289 -6.66 -20.26 -11.52
C GLU A 289 -5.54 -19.36 -12.04
N ASN A 290 -5.08 -18.41 -11.22
CA ASN A 290 -4.05 -17.43 -11.62
C ASN A 290 -2.63 -17.93 -11.35
N THR A 291 -2.44 -18.67 -10.26
CA THR A 291 -1.10 -19.14 -9.84
C THR A 291 -0.89 -20.63 -10.06
N GLY A 292 -1.95 -21.40 -10.33
CA GLY A 292 -1.92 -22.86 -10.42
C GLY A 292 -1.68 -23.57 -9.07
N ALA A 293 -1.51 -22.80 -7.99
CA ALA A 293 -1.20 -23.32 -6.66
C ALA A 293 -2.40 -24.07 -6.08
N ARG A 294 -2.12 -25.21 -5.42
CA ARG A 294 -3.11 -25.95 -4.66
C ARG A 294 -3.28 -25.30 -3.29
N ASN A 295 -4.51 -25.02 -2.89
CA ASN A 295 -4.85 -24.50 -1.57
C ASN A 295 -5.97 -25.35 -0.95
N ILE A 296 -6.01 -25.41 0.38
CA ILE A 296 -7.11 -26.01 1.14
C ILE A 296 -7.82 -24.87 1.86
N ILE A 297 -9.12 -24.72 1.65
CA ILE A 297 -9.91 -23.65 2.27
C ILE A 297 -11.07 -24.20 3.09
N PRO A 298 -11.56 -23.48 4.12
CA PRO A 298 -12.67 -23.95 4.94
C PRO A 298 -13.94 -24.08 4.11
N LYS A 299 -14.76 -25.10 4.40
CA LYS A 299 -16.00 -25.37 3.63
C LYS A 299 -16.91 -24.14 3.54
N GLY A 300 -17.10 -23.40 4.64
CA GLY A 300 -17.93 -22.18 4.64
C GLY A 300 -17.40 -21.09 3.70
N MET A 301 -16.07 -20.99 3.54
CA MET A 301 -15.46 -20.04 2.61
C MET A 301 -15.47 -20.53 1.17
N TYR A 302 -15.38 -21.85 0.96
CA TYR A 302 -15.59 -22.42 -0.37
C TYR A 302 -17.01 -22.15 -0.88
N GLU A 303 -18.01 -22.20 -0.01
CA GLU A 303 -19.38 -21.83 -0.36
C GLU A 303 -19.51 -20.34 -0.73
N ILE A 304 -18.70 -19.45 -0.13
CA ILE A 304 -18.61 -18.05 -0.58
C ILE A 304 -18.00 -17.99 -1.98
N LEU A 305 -16.89 -18.71 -2.23
CA LEU A 305 -16.27 -18.75 -3.56
C LEU A 305 -17.20 -19.24 -4.66
N LYS A 306 -18.03 -20.26 -4.38
CA LYS A 306 -19.04 -20.74 -5.35
C LYS A 306 -20.07 -19.68 -5.71
N GLU A 307 -20.53 -18.88 -4.75
CA GLU A 307 -21.49 -17.81 -5.06
C GLU A 307 -20.85 -16.70 -5.91
N ILE A 308 -19.57 -16.43 -5.68
CA ILE A 308 -18.80 -15.49 -6.52
C ILE A 308 -18.63 -16.05 -7.94
N GLU A 309 -18.32 -17.34 -8.07
CA GLU A 309 -18.20 -18.03 -9.35
C GLU A 309 -19.51 -18.03 -10.15
N LYS A 310 -20.66 -18.21 -9.48
CA LYS A 310 -21.97 -18.10 -10.12
C LYS A 310 -22.18 -16.71 -10.73
N ALA A 311 -21.79 -15.65 -10.04
CA ALA A 311 -21.87 -14.29 -10.56
C ALA A 311 -20.91 -14.08 -11.74
N GLN A 312 -19.68 -14.60 -11.64
CA GLN A 312 -18.68 -14.54 -12.71
C GLN A 312 -19.16 -15.23 -14.00
N LYS A 313 -19.87 -16.35 -13.87
CA LYS A 313 -20.45 -17.12 -14.99
C LYS A 313 -21.79 -16.56 -15.50
N GLY A 314 -22.27 -15.45 -14.94
CA GLY A 314 -23.54 -14.83 -15.34
C GLY A 314 -24.79 -15.59 -14.88
N HIS A 315 -24.67 -16.55 -13.96
CA HIS A 315 -25.80 -17.29 -13.40
C HIS A 315 -26.59 -16.49 -12.34
N THR A 316 -26.03 -15.39 -11.85
CA THR A 316 -26.68 -14.44 -10.94
C THR A 316 -26.09 -13.05 -11.14
N THR A 317 -26.78 -12.01 -10.68
CA THR A 317 -26.21 -10.66 -10.64
C THR A 317 -25.20 -10.54 -9.50
N TRP A 318 -24.25 -9.62 -9.63
CA TRP A 318 -23.25 -9.37 -8.59
C TRP A 318 -23.87 -8.88 -7.29
N SER A 319 -24.90 -8.02 -7.37
CA SER A 319 -25.66 -7.57 -6.18
C SER A 319 -26.39 -8.70 -5.46
N ASN A 320 -26.99 -9.64 -6.19
CA ASN A 320 -27.62 -10.81 -5.59
C ASN A 320 -26.59 -11.73 -4.95
N ALA A 321 -25.47 -12.01 -5.64
CA ALA A 321 -24.38 -12.79 -5.07
C ALA A 321 -23.83 -12.14 -3.79
N LEU A 322 -23.66 -10.81 -3.77
CA LEU A 322 -23.18 -10.09 -2.58
C LEU A 322 -24.14 -10.25 -1.41
N THR A 323 -25.46 -10.19 -1.66
CA THR A 323 -26.48 -10.41 -0.65
C THR A 323 -26.40 -11.83 -0.07
N VAL A 324 -26.25 -12.84 -0.92
CA VAL A 324 -26.11 -14.23 -0.47
C VAL A 324 -24.82 -14.42 0.33
N VAL A 325 -23.72 -13.85 -0.12
CA VAL A 325 -22.43 -13.90 0.58
C VAL A 325 -22.50 -13.19 1.93
N GLN A 326 -23.14 -12.02 2.01
CA GLN A 326 -23.41 -11.31 3.27
C GLN A 326 -24.17 -12.19 4.26
N ASN A 327 -25.23 -12.86 3.83
CA ASN A 327 -26.00 -13.77 4.68
C ASN A 327 -25.16 -14.96 5.15
N LYS A 328 -24.33 -15.55 4.27
CA LYS A 328 -23.42 -16.66 4.63
C LYS A 328 -22.37 -16.22 5.65
N ILE A 329 -21.82 -15.02 5.51
CA ILE A 329 -20.84 -14.45 6.44
C ILE A 329 -21.49 -14.18 7.80
N ALA A 330 -22.65 -13.51 7.83
CA ALA A 330 -23.38 -13.24 9.07
C ALA A 330 -23.72 -14.52 9.82
N ALA A 331 -24.31 -15.50 9.12
CA ALA A 331 -24.65 -16.79 9.71
C ALA A 331 -23.43 -17.59 10.17
N SER A 332 -22.26 -17.36 9.58
CA SER A 332 -21.01 -18.02 10.02
C SER A 332 -20.42 -17.32 11.24
N ALA A 333 -20.46 -15.98 11.29
CA ALA A 333 -20.02 -15.18 12.42
C ALA A 333 -20.84 -15.49 13.70
N ASP A 334 -22.16 -15.69 13.57
CA ASP A 334 -23.03 -15.93 14.72
C ASP A 334 -22.88 -17.33 15.33
N ARG A 335 -22.46 -18.33 14.54
CA ARG A 335 -22.34 -19.73 15.00
C ARG A 335 -21.18 -19.97 15.94
N LYS A 336 -20.13 -19.12 15.96
CA LYS A 336 -18.93 -19.24 16.83
C LYS A 336 -18.14 -20.57 16.77
N ASP A 337 -18.56 -21.56 15.99
CA ASP A 337 -17.97 -22.92 15.91
C ASP A 337 -16.80 -23.03 14.91
N HIS A 338 -15.77 -22.22 15.10
CA HIS A 338 -14.77 -21.96 14.05
C HIS A 338 -13.34 -22.03 14.60
N GLY A 339 -12.86 -23.26 14.83
CA GLY A 339 -11.54 -23.57 15.42
C GLY A 339 -10.38 -23.77 14.44
N PHE A 340 -10.55 -23.38 13.17
CA PHE A 340 -9.47 -23.51 12.18
C PHE A 340 -8.65 -22.25 12.09
N PHE A 341 -7.33 -22.42 12.02
CA PHE A 341 -6.38 -21.33 11.89
C PHE A 341 -5.91 -21.22 10.45
N ASN A 342 -5.74 -20.00 9.96
CA ASN A 342 -4.90 -19.79 8.79
C ASN A 342 -3.41 -19.86 9.18
N LYS A 343 -2.51 -19.85 8.18
CA LYS A 343 -1.05 -19.77 8.39
C LYS A 343 -0.57 -18.55 9.20
N ARG A 344 -1.49 -17.68 9.62
CA ARG A 344 -1.25 -16.46 10.37
C ARG A 344 -1.80 -16.52 11.80
N GLY A 345 -2.34 -17.68 12.22
CA GLY A 345 -2.94 -17.84 13.55
C GLY A 345 -4.29 -17.14 13.70
N GLU A 346 -4.92 -16.66 12.62
CA GLU A 346 -6.27 -16.13 12.68
C GLU A 346 -7.27 -17.27 12.55
N THR A 347 -8.29 -17.25 13.41
CA THR A 347 -9.39 -18.19 13.32
C THR A 347 -10.31 -17.86 12.15
N THR A 348 -11.02 -18.85 11.63
CA THR A 348 -12.12 -18.62 10.68
C THR A 348 -13.18 -17.68 11.25
N GLN A 349 -13.35 -17.65 12.58
CA GLN A 349 -14.23 -16.70 13.28
C GLN A 349 -13.78 -15.24 13.08
N ALA A 350 -12.50 -14.95 13.34
CA ALA A 350 -11.96 -13.60 13.19
C ALA A 350 -12.12 -13.08 11.76
N PHE A 351 -11.98 -13.95 10.76
CA PHE A 351 -12.30 -13.61 9.37
C PHE A 351 -13.77 -13.23 9.20
N TYR A 352 -14.71 -14.05 9.67
CA TYR A 352 -16.14 -13.80 9.49
C TYR A 352 -16.61 -12.53 10.22
N ASP A 353 -16.14 -12.28 11.44
CA ASP A 353 -16.50 -11.09 12.21
C ASP A 353 -16.00 -9.80 11.53
N LYS A 354 -14.72 -9.75 11.15
CA LYS A 354 -14.14 -8.61 10.43
C LYS A 354 -14.86 -8.35 9.12
N THR A 355 -15.16 -9.43 8.38
CA THR A 355 -15.83 -9.33 7.09
C THR A 355 -17.27 -8.85 7.24
N ARG A 356 -17.99 -9.31 8.27
CA ARG A 356 -19.35 -8.84 8.59
C ARG A 356 -19.35 -7.35 8.90
N GLN A 357 -18.45 -6.90 9.77
CA GLN A 357 -18.31 -5.49 10.13
C GLN A 357 -18.04 -4.64 8.88
N MET A 358 -17.09 -5.05 8.04
CA MET A 358 -16.79 -4.36 6.77
C MET A 358 -18.02 -4.24 5.87
N LEU A 359 -18.76 -5.33 5.67
CA LEU A 359 -19.95 -5.34 4.80
C LEU A 359 -21.04 -4.40 5.33
N GLN A 360 -21.12 -4.21 6.65
CA GLN A 360 -22.03 -3.26 7.27
C GLN A 360 -21.56 -1.81 7.04
N GLU A 361 -20.28 -1.50 7.27
CA GLU A 361 -19.72 -0.16 7.06
C GLU A 361 -19.87 0.33 5.61
N LEU A 362 -19.69 -0.56 4.62
CA LEU A 362 -19.92 -0.24 3.21
C LEU A 362 -21.38 0.14 2.94
N ARG A 363 -22.35 -0.57 3.53
CA ARG A 363 -23.78 -0.24 3.41
C ARG A 363 -24.13 1.10 4.08
N ASP A 364 -23.52 1.37 5.24
CA ASP A 364 -23.74 2.60 5.99
C ASP A 364 -23.18 3.83 5.24
N GLN A 365 -22.12 3.66 4.46
CA GLN A 365 -21.60 4.71 3.57
C GLN A 365 -22.51 4.93 2.35
N GLU A 366 -22.99 3.86 1.70
CA GLU A 366 -23.93 3.95 0.57
C GLU A 366 -25.27 4.63 0.93
N SER A 367 -25.69 4.51 2.19
CA SER A 367 -26.91 5.13 2.71
C SER A 367 -26.74 6.59 3.09
N LYS A 368 -25.53 6.99 3.53
CA LYS A 368 -25.18 8.41 3.76
C LYS A 368 -25.05 9.22 2.48
N GLU A 369 -24.54 8.63 1.40
CA GLU A 369 -24.42 9.31 0.10
C GLU A 369 -25.78 9.49 -0.63
N LYS A 370 -26.85 8.84 -0.16
CA LYS A 370 -28.20 8.92 -0.75
C LYS A 370 -29.14 9.94 -0.09
N VAL A 371 -28.69 10.70 0.89
CA VAL A 371 -29.47 11.80 1.48
C VAL A 371 -28.93 13.11 0.90
N PRO A 372 -29.58 13.73 -0.10
CA PRO A 372 -29.34 15.13 -0.36
C PRO A 372 -29.80 15.90 0.89
N GLU A 373 -28.98 16.82 1.39
CA GLU A 373 -29.44 17.86 2.31
C GLU A 373 -30.64 18.55 1.66
N LEU A 374 -31.85 18.21 2.13
CA LEU A 374 -32.99 19.09 2.01
C LEU A 374 -32.65 20.32 2.83
N SER A 375 -32.09 21.31 2.17
CA SER A 375 -31.93 22.66 2.69
C SER A 375 -33.29 23.14 3.21
N SER A 376 -33.40 23.25 4.53
CA SER A 376 -34.52 23.92 5.19
C SER A 376 -34.63 25.35 4.64
N PRO A 377 -35.83 25.84 4.32
CA PRO A 377 -36.00 27.23 3.92
C PRO A 377 -35.71 28.13 5.13
N VAL A 378 -34.84 29.11 4.89
CA VAL A 378 -34.60 30.22 5.81
C VAL A 378 -35.93 30.94 6.04
N SER A 379 -36.35 31.04 7.30
CA SER A 379 -37.36 31.99 7.76
C SER A 379 -36.67 33.11 8.51
#